data_AF-U6DPH6-F1
#
_entry.id   AF-U6DPH6-F1
#
_cell.length_a   1.000
_cell.length_b   1.000
_cell.length_c   1.000
_cell.angle_alpha   90.00
_cell.angle_beta   90.00
_cell.angle_gamma   90.00
#
_symmetry.space_group_name_H-M   'P 1'
#
loop_
_entity.id
_entity.type
_entity.pdbx_description
1 polymer ?
#
loop_
_entity_poly.entity_id
_entity_poly.type
_entity_poly.pdbx_seq_one_letter_code
_entity_poly.pdbx_strand_id
1 'polypeptide(L)'
;RRAGRGRTWTTLLLAAFAAVLHWSHITHLFENDRHFSHLSTLEREMAFRTEMGLYYSYFKTIVEAPSFLNGVWMIMNDKLTEYPLVINTLKRFNLYPEVILASWYRIYTKIMDLIGLQTKICWTVTRGEGLSPIESCEGLGDPACFYVAVIFILNGLMMALFFIYGTYLSGSRLGGLVTVLCFFFNHGECTRVMWTPPLRESFSYPFLVLQMLLVTHILRATKLYRGSLIALCISNVFFMLPWQFAQFVLLTQIASLFAVYVVGYIDICKLRKIIYIHMISLALCFVLMFGNSMLLTSYYASSLVIIWGILEMKPYFLKINVSELSLWVIQGCFWLFGTVVLKYLTSKIFGIADDAHIGNLLTSKFFSYKDFDTLLYTCAAEFDFMEKETPLRYTKTLLLPVVLVVFIAIVKKIISDMWGVLTKQQIHIRKHQFDHGE
;
A
#
# COMPACT_ATOMS: atom_id res chain seq x y z
N ARG A 1 24.14 -21.66 -17.90
CA ARG A 1 22.69 -21.35 -18.00
C ARG A 1 21.77 -22.33 -17.25
N ARG A 2 22.05 -23.65 -17.17
CA ARG A 2 21.24 -24.63 -16.39
C ARG A 2 21.29 -24.42 -14.86
N ALA A 3 22.46 -24.10 -14.30
CA ALA A 3 22.62 -23.83 -12.86
C ALA A 3 21.83 -22.60 -12.35
N GLY A 4 21.68 -21.55 -13.17
CA GLY A 4 20.88 -20.38 -12.83
C GLY A 4 19.37 -20.65 -12.82
N ARG A 5 18.90 -21.52 -13.74
CA ARG A 5 17.47 -21.89 -13.84
C ARG A 5 17.01 -22.73 -12.64
N GLY A 6 17.83 -23.68 -12.19
CA GLY A 6 17.52 -24.47 -10.99
C GLY A 6 17.42 -23.61 -9.73
N ARG A 7 18.32 -22.64 -9.56
CA ARG A 7 18.29 -21.71 -8.42
C ARG A 7 17.02 -20.86 -8.39
N THR A 8 16.55 -20.35 -9.53
CA THR A 8 15.30 -19.59 -9.61
C THR A 8 14.09 -20.44 -9.24
N TRP A 9 13.99 -21.67 -9.75
CA TRP A 9 12.89 -22.58 -9.39
C TRP A 9 12.86 -22.90 -7.90
N THR A 10 14.01 -23.17 -7.28
CA THR A 10 14.06 -23.41 -5.83
C THR A 10 13.61 -22.20 -5.01
N THR A 11 13.96 -20.98 -5.45
CA THR A 11 13.48 -19.76 -4.78
C THR A 11 11.97 -19.59 -4.90
N LEU A 12 11.39 -19.88 -6.07
CA LEU A 12 9.94 -19.81 -6.27
C LEU A 12 9.19 -20.86 -5.45
N LEU A 13 9.73 -22.08 -5.34
CA LEU A 13 9.16 -23.12 -4.48
C LEU A 13 9.18 -22.72 -3.00
N LEU A 14 10.29 -22.17 -2.51
CA LEU A 14 10.38 -21.67 -1.13
C LEU A 14 9.43 -20.49 -0.89
N ALA A 15 9.28 -19.59 -1.87
CA ALA A 15 8.32 -18.49 -1.79
C ALA A 15 6.88 -19.00 -1.73
N ALA A 16 6.52 -19.98 -2.56
CA ALA A 16 5.20 -20.61 -2.54
C ALA A 16 4.94 -21.33 -1.21
N PHE A 17 5.95 -22.00 -0.64
CA PHE A 17 5.85 -22.60 0.68
C PHE A 17 5.59 -21.57 1.77
N ALA A 18 6.32 -20.45 1.77
CA ALA A 18 6.08 -19.34 2.70
C ALA A 18 4.66 -18.74 2.54
N ALA A 19 4.14 -18.70 1.32
CA ALA A 19 2.78 -18.25 1.04
C ALA A 19 1.72 -19.15 1.67
N VAL A 20 1.86 -20.47 1.48
CA VAL A 20 0.94 -21.48 2.04
C VAL A 20 1.01 -21.47 3.57
N LEU A 21 2.21 -21.37 4.14
CA LEU A 21 2.39 -21.26 5.59
C LEU A 21 1.66 -20.05 6.16
N HIS A 22 1.82 -18.88 5.54
CA HIS A 22 1.18 -17.66 6.02
C HIS A 22 -0.35 -17.70 5.87
N TRP A 23 -0.83 -18.21 4.74
CA TRP A 23 -2.27 -18.42 4.53
C TRP A 23 -2.88 -19.35 5.58
N SER A 24 -2.24 -20.50 5.83
CA SER A 24 -2.67 -21.46 6.86
C SER A 24 -2.61 -20.82 8.25
N HIS A 25 -1.53 -20.11 8.58
CA HIS A 25 -1.37 -19.44 9.87
C HIS A 25 -2.48 -18.41 10.15
N ILE A 26 -2.76 -17.51 9.20
CA ILE A 26 -3.83 -16.50 9.36
C ILE A 26 -5.19 -17.18 9.48
N THR A 27 -5.44 -18.20 8.67
CA THR A 27 -6.73 -18.92 8.69
C THR A 27 -6.96 -19.58 10.05
N HIS A 28 -5.94 -20.23 10.61
CA HIS A 28 -6.01 -20.81 11.96
C HIS A 28 -6.16 -19.75 13.05
N LEU A 29 -5.47 -18.60 12.95
CA LEU A 29 -5.62 -17.51 13.91
C LEU A 29 -7.04 -16.93 13.89
N PHE A 30 -7.58 -16.68 12.70
CA PHE A 30 -8.94 -16.17 12.54
C PHE A 30 -9.98 -17.15 13.09
N GLU A 31 -9.82 -18.45 12.81
CA GLU A 31 -10.72 -19.47 13.31
C GLU A 31 -10.62 -19.62 14.84
N ASN A 32 -9.43 -19.55 15.41
CA ASN A 32 -9.22 -19.63 16.86
C ASN A 32 -9.76 -18.39 17.61
N ASP A 33 -9.75 -17.22 16.98
CA ASP A 33 -10.25 -15.97 17.57
C ASP A 33 -11.78 -15.86 17.47
N ARG A 34 -12.34 -16.21 16.30
CA ARG A 34 -13.75 -15.94 15.97
C ARG A 34 -14.66 -17.15 16.02
N HIS A 35 -14.11 -18.36 16.00
CA HIS A 35 -14.87 -19.59 15.77
C HIS A 35 -15.82 -19.43 14.57
N PHE A 36 -15.32 -18.80 13.50
CA PHE A 36 -16.12 -18.28 12.40
C PHE A 36 -16.89 -19.39 11.69
N SER A 37 -16.30 -20.59 11.64
CA SER A 37 -16.90 -21.77 11.06
C SER A 37 -18.19 -22.14 11.82
N HIS A 38 -18.19 -22.08 13.16
CA HIS A 38 -19.31 -22.42 14.03
C HIS A 38 -20.44 -21.37 14.09
N LEU A 39 -20.20 -20.15 13.60
CA LEU A 39 -21.19 -19.10 13.59
C LEU A 39 -22.29 -19.35 12.56
N SER A 40 -23.51 -18.95 12.88
CA SER A 40 -24.59 -18.89 11.89
C SER A 40 -24.35 -17.81 10.84
N THR A 41 -25.05 -17.86 9.70
CA THR A 41 -24.92 -16.84 8.65
C THR A 41 -25.13 -15.42 9.19
N LEU A 42 -26.18 -15.21 10.02
CA LEU A 42 -26.45 -13.90 10.60
C LEU A 42 -25.31 -13.45 11.54
N GLU A 43 -24.79 -14.35 12.37
CA GLU A 43 -23.71 -14.03 13.31
C GLU A 43 -22.39 -13.72 12.61
N ARG A 44 -22.09 -14.41 11.50
CA ARG A 44 -20.92 -14.09 10.67
C ARG A 44 -21.00 -12.70 10.08
N GLU A 45 -22.17 -12.33 9.59
CA GLU A 45 -22.39 -10.98 9.05
C GLU A 45 -22.26 -9.92 10.16
N MET A 46 -22.78 -10.20 11.35
CA MET A 46 -22.63 -9.31 12.52
C MET A 46 -21.19 -9.27 13.07
N ALA A 47 -20.35 -10.27 12.77
CA ALA A 47 -18.94 -10.28 13.15
C ALA A 47 -18.13 -9.23 12.36
N PHE A 48 -18.58 -8.88 11.15
CA PHE A 48 -18.04 -7.78 10.36
C PHE A 48 -18.57 -6.45 10.89
N ARG A 49 -17.79 -5.82 11.77
CA ARG A 49 -18.14 -4.52 12.37
C ARG A 49 -17.63 -3.36 11.51
N THR A 50 -18.21 -2.18 11.72
CA THR A 50 -17.77 -0.90 11.16
C THR A 50 -17.58 -0.97 9.63
N GLU A 51 -16.38 -0.65 9.13
CA GLU A 51 -16.05 -0.61 7.70
C GLU A 51 -16.07 -2.00 7.05
N MET A 52 -15.77 -3.06 7.80
CA MET A 52 -15.81 -4.43 7.29
C MET A 52 -17.22 -4.83 6.88
N GLY A 53 -18.20 -4.52 7.73
CA GLY A 53 -19.61 -4.79 7.47
C GLY A 53 -20.12 -4.00 6.27
N LEU A 54 -19.72 -2.72 6.18
CA LEU A 54 -20.06 -1.86 5.04
C LEU A 54 -19.53 -2.41 3.71
N TYR A 55 -18.27 -2.85 3.64
CA TYR A 55 -17.72 -3.40 2.41
C TYR A 55 -18.35 -4.75 2.05
N TYR A 56 -18.54 -5.61 3.05
CA TYR A 56 -19.21 -6.88 2.85
C TYR A 56 -20.66 -6.70 2.36
N SER A 57 -21.41 -5.70 2.83
CA SER A 57 -22.79 -5.46 2.36
C SER A 57 -22.85 -5.11 0.88
N TYR A 58 -21.87 -4.38 0.34
CA TYR A 58 -21.81 -4.09 -1.09
C TYR A 58 -21.44 -5.34 -1.90
N PHE A 59 -20.50 -6.16 -1.42
CA PHE A 59 -20.21 -7.45 -2.02
C PHE A 59 -21.46 -8.33 -2.07
N LYS A 60 -22.17 -8.46 -0.94
CA LYS A 60 -23.42 -9.21 -0.81
C LYS A 60 -24.50 -8.71 -1.77
N THR A 61 -24.66 -7.39 -1.89
CA THR A 61 -25.60 -6.78 -2.84
C THR A 61 -25.37 -7.24 -4.28
N ILE A 62 -24.11 -7.32 -4.74
CA ILE A 62 -23.79 -7.78 -6.10
C ILE A 62 -24.02 -9.29 -6.25
N VAL A 63 -23.70 -10.06 -5.21
CA VAL A 63 -23.88 -11.52 -5.20
C VAL A 63 -25.37 -11.88 -5.28
N GLU A 64 -26.22 -11.22 -4.49
CA GLU A 64 -27.66 -11.50 -4.38
C GLU A 64 -28.51 -10.89 -5.51
N ALA A 65 -27.99 -9.88 -6.21
CA ALA A 65 -28.69 -9.25 -7.34
C ALA A 65 -29.07 -10.27 -8.43
N PRO A 66 -30.16 -10.07 -9.21
CA PRO A 66 -30.54 -11.01 -10.27
C PRO A 66 -29.47 -11.16 -11.36
N SER A 67 -28.72 -10.10 -11.65
CA SER A 67 -27.60 -10.12 -12.59
C SER A 67 -26.41 -9.34 -12.03
N PHE A 68 -25.19 -9.66 -12.49
CA PHE A 68 -23.99 -8.95 -12.06
C PHE A 68 -24.05 -7.46 -12.41
N LEU A 69 -24.51 -7.13 -13.62
CA LEU A 69 -24.67 -5.74 -14.06
C LEU A 69 -25.70 -4.98 -13.24
N ASN A 70 -26.81 -5.63 -12.86
CA ASN A 70 -27.80 -5.02 -11.97
C ASN A 70 -27.20 -4.74 -10.59
N GLY A 71 -26.43 -5.68 -10.04
CA GLY A 71 -25.71 -5.48 -8.78
C GLY A 71 -24.73 -4.32 -8.84
N VAL A 72 -23.92 -4.24 -9.91
CA VAL A 72 -23.01 -3.11 -10.14
C VAL A 72 -23.77 -1.79 -10.28
N TRP A 73 -24.89 -1.78 -11.00
CA TRP A 73 -25.72 -0.58 -11.14
C TRP A 73 -26.31 -0.12 -9.81
N MET A 74 -26.75 -1.05 -8.95
CA MET A 74 -27.27 -0.76 -7.61
C MET A 74 -26.21 -0.08 -6.73
N ILE A 75 -24.98 -0.58 -6.71
CA ILE A 75 -23.92 0.02 -5.91
C ILE A 75 -23.40 1.35 -6.51
N MET A 76 -23.48 1.52 -7.83
CA MET A 76 -23.09 2.78 -8.49
C MET A 76 -24.12 3.89 -8.32
N ASN A 77 -25.36 3.56 -7.94
CA ASN A 77 -26.46 4.50 -7.71
C ASN A 77 -27.03 4.30 -6.30
N ASP A 78 -26.15 4.28 -5.30
CA ASP A 78 -26.53 4.05 -3.92
C ASP A 78 -27.22 5.29 -3.34
N LYS A 79 -28.42 5.09 -2.79
CA LYS A 79 -29.25 6.12 -2.16
C LYS A 79 -29.38 5.94 -0.65
N LEU A 80 -28.87 4.84 -0.10
CA LEU A 80 -29.07 4.47 1.29
C LEU A 80 -28.00 5.06 2.19
N THR A 81 -26.73 5.00 1.78
CA THR A 81 -25.59 5.29 2.66
C THR A 81 -25.42 6.77 2.98
N GLU A 82 -25.57 7.65 1.98
CA GLU A 82 -25.44 9.11 2.14
C GLU A 82 -26.76 9.83 1.75
N TYR A 83 -27.92 9.31 2.15
CA TYR A 83 -29.22 9.95 1.87
C TYR A 83 -29.25 11.40 2.38
N PRO A 84 -29.74 12.39 1.60
CA PRO A 84 -30.51 12.29 0.35
C PRO A 84 -29.69 12.23 -0.94
N LEU A 85 -28.36 12.18 -0.86
CA LEU A 85 -27.48 12.14 -2.02
C LEU A 85 -27.49 10.74 -2.66
N VAL A 86 -27.31 10.71 -3.98
CA VAL A 86 -27.04 9.47 -4.71
C VAL A 86 -25.55 9.42 -4.98
N ILE A 87 -24.88 8.40 -4.44
CA ILE A 87 -23.43 8.28 -4.54
C ILE A 87 -23.02 7.10 -5.41
N ASN A 88 -21.95 7.31 -6.17
CA ASN A 88 -21.23 6.21 -6.80
C ASN A 88 -20.22 5.67 -5.79
N THR A 89 -20.53 4.51 -5.23
CA THR A 89 -19.73 3.90 -4.17
C THR A 89 -18.35 3.42 -4.66
N LEU A 90 -18.18 3.13 -5.97
CA LEU A 90 -16.87 2.83 -6.55
C LEU A 90 -15.95 4.05 -6.56
N LYS A 91 -16.52 5.24 -6.79
CA LYS A 91 -15.81 6.52 -6.72
C LYS A 91 -15.53 6.92 -5.27
N ARG A 92 -16.52 6.75 -4.38
CA ARG A 92 -16.49 7.24 -2.99
C ARG A 92 -15.69 6.34 -2.04
N PHE A 93 -15.82 5.02 -2.15
CA PHE A 93 -15.30 4.06 -1.16
C PHE A 93 -14.28 3.06 -1.72
N ASN A 94 -13.86 3.17 -2.99
CA ASN A 94 -12.86 2.30 -3.60
C ASN A 94 -13.25 0.79 -3.62
N LEU A 95 -14.52 0.49 -3.89
CA LEU A 95 -15.12 -0.87 -3.87
C LEU A 95 -14.73 -1.79 -5.04
N TYR A 96 -13.61 -1.53 -5.71
CA TYR A 96 -13.11 -2.40 -6.78
C TYR A 96 -12.88 -3.85 -6.34
N PRO A 97 -12.30 -4.12 -5.16
CA PRO A 97 -12.13 -5.49 -4.68
C PRO A 97 -13.46 -6.25 -4.61
N GLU A 98 -14.51 -5.63 -4.09
CA GLU A 98 -15.82 -6.28 -3.90
C GLU A 98 -16.48 -6.60 -5.24
N VAL A 99 -16.37 -5.72 -6.24
CA VAL A 99 -16.88 -5.99 -7.59
C VAL A 99 -16.15 -7.18 -8.23
N ILE A 100 -14.82 -7.23 -8.09
CA ILE A 100 -14.01 -8.34 -8.64
C ILE A 100 -14.34 -9.64 -7.92
N LEU A 101 -14.39 -9.62 -6.58
CA LEU A 101 -14.70 -10.80 -5.78
C LEU A 101 -16.12 -11.29 -6.01
N ALA A 102 -17.11 -10.41 -6.15
CA ALA A 102 -18.49 -10.80 -6.45
C ALA A 102 -18.60 -11.43 -7.85
N SER A 103 -17.84 -10.92 -8.82
CA SER A 103 -17.72 -11.53 -10.15
C SER A 103 -17.12 -12.95 -10.06
N TRP A 104 -16.00 -13.11 -9.36
CA TRP A 104 -15.36 -14.41 -9.15
C TRP A 104 -16.26 -15.38 -8.41
N TYR A 105 -16.97 -14.94 -7.36
CA TYR A 105 -17.90 -15.76 -6.61
C TYR A 105 -19.03 -16.27 -7.50
N ARG A 106 -19.67 -15.38 -8.28
CA ARG A 106 -20.74 -15.77 -9.21
C ARG A 106 -20.28 -16.72 -10.30
N ILE A 107 -19.06 -16.56 -10.80
CA ILE A 107 -18.46 -17.48 -11.76
C ILE A 107 -18.19 -18.83 -11.10
N TYR A 108 -17.61 -18.81 -9.90
CA TYR A 108 -17.29 -20.00 -9.12
C TYR A 108 -18.54 -20.82 -8.81
N THR A 109 -19.59 -20.21 -8.26
CA THR A 109 -20.85 -20.92 -7.94
C THR A 109 -21.49 -21.49 -9.18
N LYS A 110 -21.62 -20.71 -10.27
CA LYS A 110 -22.14 -21.21 -11.55
C LYS A 110 -21.35 -22.40 -12.09
N ILE A 111 -20.02 -22.33 -12.09
CA ILE A 111 -19.19 -23.43 -12.59
C ILE A 111 -19.37 -24.68 -11.72
N MET A 112 -19.38 -24.52 -10.40
CA MET A 112 -19.53 -25.66 -9.49
C MET A 112 -20.93 -26.28 -9.56
N ASP A 113 -21.97 -25.47 -9.69
CA ASP A 113 -23.35 -25.91 -9.91
C ASP A 113 -23.47 -26.69 -11.24
N LEU A 114 -22.78 -26.24 -12.30
CA LEU A 114 -22.73 -26.94 -13.59
C LEU A 114 -22.01 -28.30 -13.50
N ILE A 115 -20.97 -28.41 -12.66
CA ILE A 115 -20.22 -29.65 -12.45
C ILE A 115 -20.97 -30.57 -11.45
N GLY A 116 -21.90 -30.03 -10.66
CA GLY A 116 -22.61 -30.76 -9.61
C GLY A 116 -21.79 -31.01 -8.35
N LEU A 117 -20.75 -30.21 -8.10
CA LEU A 117 -19.91 -30.32 -6.90
C LEU A 117 -20.50 -29.49 -5.76
N GLN A 118 -20.72 -30.11 -4.60
CA GLN A 118 -21.13 -29.40 -3.40
C GLN A 118 -20.00 -28.47 -2.91
N THR A 119 -20.27 -27.17 -2.85
CA THR A 119 -19.29 -26.12 -2.50
C THR A 119 -19.39 -25.64 -1.06
N LYS A 120 -20.44 -26.05 -0.35
CA LYS A 120 -20.66 -25.76 1.07
C LYS A 120 -21.26 -26.97 1.77
N ILE A 121 -20.88 -27.14 3.04
CA ILE A 121 -21.40 -28.19 3.92
C ILE A 121 -22.12 -27.48 5.05
N CYS A 122 -23.38 -27.83 5.27
CA CYS A 122 -24.20 -27.22 6.31
C CYS A 122 -24.38 -28.19 7.48
N TRP A 123 -24.16 -27.67 8.68
CA TRP A 123 -24.27 -28.38 9.94
C TRP A 123 -25.32 -27.69 10.81
N THR A 124 -26.02 -28.46 11.62
CA THR A 124 -26.93 -27.92 12.64
C THR A 124 -26.19 -27.87 13.98
N VAL A 125 -25.91 -26.66 14.47
CA VAL A 125 -25.19 -26.46 15.73
C VAL A 125 -26.18 -26.25 16.86
N THR A 126 -26.12 -27.11 17.88
CA THR A 126 -26.89 -26.98 19.12
C THR A 126 -26.14 -26.06 20.09
N ARG A 127 -26.82 -25.01 20.58
CA ARG A 127 -26.18 -23.92 21.37
C ARG A 127 -26.32 -24.08 22.89
N GLY A 128 -26.85 -25.20 23.37
CA GLY A 128 -27.16 -25.46 24.78
C GLY A 128 -28.66 -25.44 25.09
N GLU A 129 -29.02 -25.65 26.35
CA GLU A 129 -30.42 -25.74 26.79
C GLU A 129 -31.17 -24.42 26.59
N GLY A 130 -32.35 -24.49 25.96
CA GLY A 130 -33.26 -23.34 25.77
C GLY A 130 -32.98 -22.48 24.54
N LEU A 131 -31.93 -22.74 23.75
CA LEU A 131 -31.64 -22.03 22.50
C LEU A 131 -31.99 -22.90 21.29
N SER A 132 -32.67 -22.32 20.30
CA SER A 132 -32.98 -23.00 19.04
C SER A 132 -31.69 -23.39 18.30
N PRO A 133 -31.59 -24.62 17.76
CA PRO A 133 -30.46 -25.00 16.91
C PRO A 133 -30.37 -24.08 15.69
N ILE A 134 -29.14 -23.78 15.26
CA ILE A 134 -28.92 -22.91 14.11
C ILE A 134 -28.16 -23.65 13.02
N GLU A 135 -28.55 -23.42 11.77
CA GLU A 135 -27.82 -23.92 10.60
C GLU A 135 -26.58 -23.05 10.35
N SER A 136 -25.43 -23.71 10.23
CA SER A 136 -24.16 -23.09 9.90
C SER A 136 -23.57 -23.80 8.67
N CYS A 137 -23.38 -23.06 7.58
CA CYS A 137 -22.82 -23.58 6.35
C CYS A 137 -21.37 -23.14 6.19
N GLU A 138 -20.44 -24.06 6.00
CA GLU A 138 -19.03 -23.74 5.79
C GLU A 138 -18.60 -24.09 4.36
N GLY A 139 -17.63 -23.35 3.83
CA GLY A 139 -17.02 -23.62 2.53
C GLY A 139 -17.02 -22.42 1.60
N LEU A 140 -16.36 -22.56 0.45
CA LEU A 140 -16.24 -21.49 -0.55
C LEU A 140 -17.57 -21.16 -1.24
N GLY A 141 -18.60 -22.00 -1.07
CA GLY A 141 -19.97 -21.72 -1.50
C GLY A 141 -20.77 -20.85 -0.53
N ASP A 142 -20.22 -20.50 0.63
CA ASP A 142 -20.77 -19.46 1.51
C ASP A 142 -20.12 -18.10 1.16
N PRO A 143 -20.90 -17.02 0.93
CA PRO A 143 -20.35 -15.74 0.51
C PRO A 143 -19.35 -15.13 1.51
N ALA A 144 -19.60 -15.26 2.81
CA ALA A 144 -18.74 -14.68 3.85
C ALA A 144 -17.42 -15.45 3.94
N CYS A 145 -17.48 -16.79 3.94
CA CYS A 145 -16.31 -17.65 3.91
C CYS A 145 -15.46 -17.43 2.64
N PHE A 146 -16.10 -17.31 1.46
CA PHE A 146 -15.39 -17.02 0.21
C PHE A 146 -14.66 -15.67 0.27
N TYR A 147 -15.35 -14.63 0.73
CA TYR A 147 -14.81 -13.28 0.81
C TYR A 147 -13.55 -13.22 1.68
N VAL A 148 -13.60 -13.81 2.88
CA VAL A 148 -12.45 -13.90 3.79
C VAL A 148 -11.33 -14.78 3.23
N ALA A 149 -11.67 -15.93 2.65
CA ALA A 149 -10.68 -16.87 2.12
C ALA A 149 -9.81 -16.24 1.02
N VAL A 150 -10.40 -15.47 0.09
CA VAL A 150 -9.63 -14.82 -0.97
C VAL A 150 -8.67 -13.77 -0.42
N ILE A 151 -9.08 -13.03 0.62
CA ILE A 151 -8.21 -12.06 1.31
C ILE A 151 -7.00 -12.78 1.94
N PHE A 152 -7.22 -13.93 2.57
CA PHE A 152 -6.14 -14.69 3.19
C PHE A 152 -5.19 -15.30 2.14
N ILE A 153 -5.70 -15.78 1.01
CA ILE A 153 -4.87 -16.23 -0.12
C ILE A 153 -4.02 -15.07 -0.65
N LEU A 154 -4.60 -13.88 -0.80
CA LEU A 154 -3.90 -12.67 -1.24
C LEU A 154 -2.80 -12.25 -0.25
N ASN A 155 -3.03 -12.38 1.05
CA ASN A 155 -2.01 -12.17 2.08
C ASN A 155 -0.97 -13.30 2.13
N GLY A 156 -1.31 -14.52 1.73
CA GLY A 156 -0.33 -15.56 1.43
C GLY A 156 0.62 -15.14 0.31
N LEU A 157 0.08 -14.60 -0.80
CA LEU A 157 0.89 -14.07 -1.91
C LEU A 157 1.83 -12.95 -1.46
N MET A 158 1.39 -12.06 -0.56
CA MET A 158 2.25 -11.04 0.05
C MET A 158 3.49 -11.66 0.73
N MET A 159 3.33 -12.78 1.45
CA MET A 159 4.47 -13.46 2.08
C MET A 159 5.46 -14.02 1.05
N ALA A 160 4.93 -14.57 -0.05
CA ALA A 160 5.75 -15.02 -1.17
C ALA A 160 6.60 -13.86 -1.73
N LEU A 161 5.98 -12.68 -1.90
CA LEU A 161 6.64 -11.48 -2.38
C LEU A 161 7.70 -10.97 -1.40
N PHE A 162 7.46 -11.02 -0.09
CA PHE A 162 8.48 -10.70 0.92
C PHE A 162 9.68 -11.62 0.84
N PHE A 163 9.47 -12.94 0.71
CA PHE A 163 10.57 -13.90 0.55
C PHE A 163 11.40 -13.61 -0.70
N ILE A 164 10.74 -13.35 -1.84
CA ILE A 164 11.39 -12.99 -3.10
C ILE A 164 12.16 -11.68 -2.93
N TYR A 165 11.56 -10.68 -2.27
CA TYR A 165 12.17 -9.38 -2.09
C TYR A 165 13.40 -9.42 -1.17
N GLY A 166 13.32 -10.10 -0.02
CA GLY A 166 14.46 -10.32 0.87
C GLY A 166 15.59 -11.11 0.20
N THR A 167 15.23 -12.12 -0.62
CA THR A 167 16.20 -12.88 -1.42
C THR A 167 16.88 -12.00 -2.47
N TYR A 168 16.11 -11.14 -3.15
CA TYR A 168 16.63 -10.23 -4.17
C TYR A 168 17.54 -9.16 -3.58
N LEU A 169 17.18 -8.58 -2.42
CA LEU A 169 17.94 -7.51 -1.80
C LEU A 169 19.30 -8.01 -1.27
N SER A 170 19.30 -9.17 -0.60
CA SER A 170 20.49 -9.79 0.02
C SER A 170 21.36 -10.61 -0.95
N GLY A 171 20.83 -11.00 -2.12
CA GLY A 171 21.49 -11.93 -3.04
C GLY A 171 21.54 -13.38 -2.54
N SER A 172 20.89 -13.69 -1.41
CA SER A 172 20.93 -15.00 -0.77
C SER A 172 19.53 -15.46 -0.36
N ARG A 173 19.28 -16.77 -0.40
CA ARG A 173 18.00 -17.35 0.06
C ARG A 173 17.81 -17.20 1.57
N LEU A 174 18.91 -17.10 2.32
CA LEU A 174 18.89 -16.83 3.76
C LEU A 174 18.27 -15.47 4.06
N GLY A 175 18.53 -14.44 3.24
CA GLY A 175 17.90 -13.14 3.44
C GLY A 175 16.38 -13.20 3.29
N GLY A 176 15.86 -13.96 2.32
CA GLY A 176 14.42 -14.21 2.19
C GLY A 176 13.83 -14.94 3.41
N LEU A 177 14.54 -15.95 3.91
CA LEU A 177 14.12 -16.69 5.11
C LEU A 177 14.09 -15.79 6.35
N VAL A 178 15.13 -14.97 6.56
CA VAL A 178 15.19 -14.00 7.67
C VAL A 178 14.04 -13.00 7.58
N THR A 179 13.73 -12.48 6.39
CA THR A 179 12.58 -11.58 6.20
C THR A 179 11.27 -12.23 6.63
N VAL A 180 11.02 -13.47 6.20
CA VAL A 180 9.80 -14.21 6.57
C VAL A 180 9.75 -14.48 8.08
N LEU A 181 10.85 -14.94 8.68
CA LEU A 181 10.92 -15.19 10.13
C LEU A 181 10.66 -13.90 10.93
N CYS A 182 11.30 -12.78 10.57
CA CYS A 182 11.08 -11.50 11.22
C CYS A 182 9.62 -11.05 11.14
N PHE A 183 8.95 -11.30 10.01
CA PHE A 183 7.52 -11.03 9.88
C PHE A 183 6.70 -11.89 10.83
N PHE A 184 6.92 -13.22 10.87
CA PHE A 184 6.18 -14.11 11.75
C PHE A 184 6.38 -13.78 13.25
N PHE A 185 7.61 -13.44 13.67
CA PHE A 185 7.89 -13.04 15.05
C PHE A 185 7.21 -11.73 15.45
N ASN A 186 6.89 -10.87 14.49
CA ASN A 186 6.25 -9.57 14.72
C ASN A 186 4.86 -9.50 14.07
N HIS A 187 4.22 -10.64 13.82
CA HIS A 187 3.02 -10.71 12.98
C HIS A 187 1.91 -9.78 13.48
N GLY A 188 1.64 -9.76 14.80
CA GLY A 188 0.60 -8.93 15.40
C GLY A 188 0.81 -7.42 15.26
N GLU A 189 2.05 -6.97 15.03
CA GLU A 189 2.39 -5.57 14.81
C GLU A 189 2.52 -5.25 13.30
N CYS A 190 2.83 -6.26 12.47
CA CYS A 190 2.95 -6.10 11.01
C CYS A 190 1.61 -6.14 10.28
N THR A 191 0.63 -6.87 10.81
CA THR A 191 -0.68 -7.01 10.18
C THR A 191 -1.77 -7.31 11.19
N ARG A 192 -2.97 -6.81 10.91
CA ARG A 192 -4.21 -7.11 11.65
C ARG A 192 -5.22 -7.90 10.81
N VAL A 193 -4.79 -8.44 9.67
CA VAL A 193 -5.68 -9.12 8.71
C VAL A 193 -6.43 -10.30 9.31
N MET A 194 -5.87 -10.98 10.32
CA MET A 194 -6.56 -12.07 11.01
C MET A 194 -7.68 -11.61 11.94
N TRP A 195 -7.77 -10.33 12.31
CA TRP A 195 -8.88 -9.80 13.12
C TRP A 195 -9.87 -9.02 12.28
N THR A 196 -9.36 -8.31 11.29
CA THR A 196 -10.13 -7.45 10.40
C THR A 196 -9.76 -7.73 8.94
N PRO A 197 -10.20 -8.87 8.36
CA PRO A 197 -9.77 -9.24 7.01
C PRO A 197 -10.17 -8.24 5.91
N PRO A 198 -11.45 -7.83 5.78
CA PRO A 198 -11.93 -7.05 4.64
C PRO A 198 -11.70 -5.57 4.86
N LEU A 199 -10.45 -5.19 5.09
CA LEU A 199 -10.01 -3.80 5.09
C LEU A 199 -9.32 -3.47 3.77
N ARG A 200 -9.32 -2.19 3.40
CA ARG A 200 -8.75 -1.72 2.13
C ARG A 200 -7.26 -2.01 2.03
N GLU A 201 -6.53 -1.81 3.12
CA GLU A 201 -5.10 -2.11 3.21
C GLU A 201 -4.81 -3.60 2.98
N SER A 202 -5.69 -4.50 3.41
CA SER A 202 -5.52 -5.96 3.23
C SER A 202 -5.47 -6.37 1.75
N PHE A 203 -6.19 -5.64 0.88
CA PHE A 203 -6.18 -5.85 -0.56
C PHE A 203 -4.96 -5.22 -1.24
N SER A 204 -4.58 -4.02 -0.79
CA SER A 204 -3.52 -3.23 -1.42
C SER A 204 -2.11 -3.68 -1.02
N TYR A 205 -1.92 -4.21 0.18
CA TYR A 205 -0.59 -4.46 0.75
C TYR A 205 0.35 -5.38 -0.08
N PRO A 206 -0.11 -6.51 -0.67
CA PRO A 206 0.75 -7.31 -1.55
C PRO A 206 1.26 -6.52 -2.76
N PHE A 207 0.42 -5.65 -3.32
CA PHE A 207 0.80 -4.82 -4.47
C PHE A 207 1.79 -3.73 -4.08
N LEU A 208 1.77 -3.24 -2.83
CA LEU A 208 2.82 -2.37 -2.30
C LEU A 208 4.18 -3.09 -2.28
N VAL A 209 4.22 -4.33 -1.77
CA VAL A 209 5.46 -5.11 -1.71
C VAL A 209 6.00 -5.42 -3.12
N LEU A 210 5.11 -5.80 -4.05
CA LEU A 210 5.47 -6.01 -5.46
C LEU A 210 6.03 -4.73 -6.08
N GLN A 211 5.38 -3.59 -5.82
CA GLN A 211 5.77 -2.28 -6.31
C GLN A 211 7.17 -1.90 -5.80
N MET A 212 7.45 -2.08 -4.49
CA MET A 212 8.77 -1.80 -3.91
C MET A 212 9.87 -2.70 -4.49
N LEU A 213 9.55 -3.99 -4.72
CA LEU A 213 10.44 -4.94 -5.40
C LEU A 213 10.77 -4.47 -6.82
N LEU A 214 9.76 -4.03 -7.59
CA LEU A 214 9.92 -3.55 -8.96
C LEU A 214 10.73 -2.27 -9.04
N VAL A 215 10.48 -1.29 -8.15
CA VAL A 215 11.30 -0.07 -8.04
C VAL A 215 12.75 -0.43 -7.73
N THR A 216 12.97 -1.29 -6.73
CA THR A 216 14.32 -1.76 -6.37
C THR A 216 15.01 -2.45 -7.55
N HIS A 217 14.27 -3.26 -8.31
CA HIS A 217 14.77 -3.93 -9.50
C HIS A 217 15.19 -2.93 -10.60
N ILE A 218 14.35 -1.93 -10.89
CA ILE A 218 14.62 -0.90 -11.89
C ILE A 218 15.85 -0.05 -11.50
N LEU A 219 16.00 0.29 -10.22
CA LEU A 219 17.15 1.06 -9.74
C LEU A 219 18.47 0.28 -9.91
N ARG A 220 18.48 -1.01 -9.53
CA ARG A 220 19.66 -1.89 -9.65
C ARG A 220 19.97 -2.32 -11.08
N ALA A 221 18.99 -2.31 -11.99
CA ALA A 221 19.20 -2.72 -13.36
C ALA A 221 20.13 -1.75 -14.13
N THR A 222 21.04 -2.31 -14.93
CA THR A 222 21.89 -1.55 -15.84
C THR A 222 21.12 -1.06 -17.07
N LYS A 223 20.18 -1.87 -17.56
CA LYS A 223 19.29 -1.54 -18.68
C LYS A 223 17.84 -1.55 -18.23
N LEU A 224 17.07 -0.59 -18.73
CA LEU A 224 15.65 -0.50 -18.42
C LEU A 224 14.83 -1.34 -19.38
N TYR A 225 14.17 -2.36 -18.84
CA TYR A 225 13.24 -3.20 -19.59
C TYR A 225 11.85 -2.59 -19.57
N ARG A 226 11.20 -2.52 -20.73
CA ARG A 226 9.81 -2.03 -20.86
C ARG A 226 8.84 -2.86 -20.02
N GLY A 227 9.04 -4.17 -19.95
CA GLY A 227 8.22 -5.08 -19.13
C GLY A 227 8.21 -4.71 -17.65
N SER A 228 9.36 -4.34 -17.07
CA SER A 228 9.44 -3.92 -15.66
C SER A 228 8.71 -2.60 -15.39
N LEU A 229 8.70 -1.67 -16.35
CA LEU A 229 7.97 -0.41 -16.25
C LEU A 229 6.46 -0.61 -16.36
N ILE A 230 6.02 -1.50 -17.26
CA ILE A 230 4.60 -1.88 -17.39
C ILE A 230 4.14 -2.59 -16.12
N ALA A 231 4.92 -3.53 -15.60
CA ALA A 231 4.63 -4.21 -14.34
C ALA A 231 4.52 -3.21 -13.17
N LEU A 232 5.40 -2.21 -13.12
CA LEU A 232 5.34 -1.15 -12.12
C LEU A 232 4.04 -0.33 -12.25
N CYS A 233 3.66 0.02 -13.48
CA CYS A 233 2.41 0.73 -13.75
C CYS A 233 1.19 -0.05 -13.24
N ILE A 234 1.12 -1.34 -13.59
CA ILE A 234 0.04 -2.24 -13.19
C ILE A 234 0.01 -2.39 -11.66
N SER A 235 1.17 -2.61 -11.03
CA SER A 235 1.27 -2.75 -9.57
C SER A 235 0.82 -1.49 -8.83
N ASN A 236 1.17 -0.30 -9.35
CA ASN A 236 0.72 0.98 -8.81
C ASN A 236 -0.82 1.12 -8.91
N VAL A 237 -1.42 0.69 -10.03
CA VAL A 237 -2.88 0.74 -10.22
C VAL A 237 -3.58 -0.19 -9.24
N PHE A 238 -3.15 -1.44 -9.11
CA PHE A 238 -3.69 -2.40 -8.14
C PHE A 238 -3.44 -2.00 -6.68
N PHE A 239 -2.41 -1.19 -6.41
CA PHE A 239 -2.18 -0.64 -5.08
C PHE A 239 -3.14 0.52 -4.75
N MET A 240 -3.39 1.42 -5.71
CA MET A 240 -4.22 2.62 -5.50
C MET A 240 -5.72 2.36 -5.59
N LEU A 241 -6.18 1.46 -6.47
CA LEU A 241 -7.62 1.23 -6.67
C LEU A 241 -8.38 0.74 -5.43
N PRO A 242 -7.83 -0.16 -4.59
CA PRO A 242 -8.53 -0.61 -3.39
C PRO A 242 -8.40 0.36 -2.21
N TRP A 243 -7.35 1.18 -2.15
CA TRP A 243 -6.99 1.90 -0.92
C TRP A 243 -6.77 3.39 -1.14
N GLN A 244 -7.67 4.19 -0.58
CA GLN A 244 -7.64 5.65 -0.65
C GLN A 244 -6.33 6.27 -0.13
N PHE A 245 -5.74 5.70 0.92
CA PHE A 245 -4.53 6.22 1.54
C PHE A 245 -3.23 5.80 0.85
N ALA A 246 -3.31 4.97 -0.20
CA ALA A 246 -2.16 4.53 -0.98
C ALA A 246 -1.32 5.71 -1.50
N GLN A 247 -1.95 6.85 -1.79
CA GLN A 247 -1.28 8.06 -2.26
C GLN A 247 -0.25 8.61 -1.27
N PHE A 248 -0.51 8.50 0.04
CA PHE A 248 0.44 8.95 1.06
C PHE A 248 1.69 8.05 1.10
N VAL A 249 1.51 6.74 0.93
CA VAL A 249 2.62 5.79 0.86
C VAL A 249 3.45 6.00 -0.41
N LEU A 250 2.81 6.25 -1.55
CA LEU A 250 3.55 6.56 -2.79
C LEU A 250 4.24 7.93 -2.72
N LEU A 251 3.67 8.90 -2.00
CA LEU A 251 4.31 10.19 -1.76
C LEU A 251 5.62 10.02 -0.99
N THR A 252 5.63 9.25 0.10
CA THR A 252 6.87 9.02 0.89
C THR A 252 7.92 8.27 0.08
N GLN A 253 7.51 7.33 -0.77
CA GLN A 253 8.42 6.65 -1.69
C GLN A 253 9.03 7.62 -2.70
N ILE A 254 8.22 8.46 -3.35
CA ILE A 254 8.70 9.42 -4.35
C ILE A 254 9.58 10.51 -3.71
N ALA A 255 9.24 10.97 -2.51
CA ALA A 255 10.08 11.85 -1.71
C ALA A 255 11.45 11.21 -1.42
N SER A 256 11.47 9.93 -1.05
CA SER A 256 12.70 9.17 -0.80
C SER A 256 13.55 9.03 -2.06
N LEU A 257 12.91 8.69 -3.20
CA LEU A 257 13.59 8.59 -4.49
C LEU A 257 14.16 9.94 -4.95
N PHE A 258 13.42 11.03 -4.69
CA PHE A 258 13.87 12.39 -4.99
C PHE A 258 15.06 12.79 -4.12
N ALA A 259 15.02 12.53 -2.80
CA ALA A 259 16.15 12.78 -1.92
C ALA A 259 17.42 12.03 -2.37
N VAL A 260 17.28 10.76 -2.73
CA VAL A 260 18.40 9.93 -3.24
C VAL A 260 18.92 10.45 -4.60
N TYR A 261 18.04 11.01 -5.43
CA TYR A 261 18.42 11.69 -6.68
C TYR A 261 19.18 13.00 -6.42
N VAL A 262 18.72 13.83 -5.47
CA VAL A 262 19.37 15.09 -5.11
C VAL A 262 20.80 14.84 -4.64
N VAL A 263 21.03 13.79 -3.85
CA VAL A 263 22.39 13.39 -3.40
C VAL A 263 23.23 12.79 -4.55
N GLY A 264 22.62 12.43 -5.68
CA GLY A 264 23.34 11.98 -6.88
C GLY A 264 23.49 10.47 -7.05
N TYR A 265 22.79 9.64 -6.26
CA TYR A 265 22.86 8.17 -6.38
C TYR A 265 22.02 7.60 -7.54
N ILE A 266 21.05 8.36 -8.05
CA ILE A 266 20.13 7.91 -9.10
C ILE A 266 20.30 8.77 -10.35
N ASP A 267 20.41 8.11 -11.50
CA ASP A 267 20.43 8.78 -12.80
C ASP A 267 19.10 9.48 -13.10
N ILE A 268 19.17 10.70 -13.65
CA ILE A 268 17.99 11.46 -14.07
C ILE A 268 17.10 10.65 -15.04
N CYS A 269 17.70 9.89 -15.96
CA CYS A 269 16.95 9.10 -16.94
C CYS A 269 16.12 8.00 -16.28
N LYS A 270 16.61 7.42 -15.17
CA LYS A 270 15.89 6.39 -14.41
C LYS A 270 14.75 7.02 -13.62
N LEU A 271 15.04 8.07 -12.85
CA LEU A 271 14.02 8.74 -12.03
C LEU A 271 12.90 9.30 -12.91
N ARG A 272 13.23 9.96 -14.04
CA ARG A 272 12.24 10.51 -14.97
C ARG A 272 11.25 9.46 -15.47
N LYS A 273 11.74 8.27 -15.84
CA LYS A 273 10.88 7.15 -16.28
C LYS A 273 10.01 6.62 -15.15
N ILE A 274 10.53 6.53 -13.92
CA ILE A 274 9.73 6.16 -12.75
C ILE A 274 8.61 7.18 -12.54
N ILE A 275 8.93 8.48 -12.52
CA ILE A 275 7.94 9.56 -12.38
C ILE A 275 6.86 9.50 -13.47
N TYR A 276 7.23 9.28 -14.73
CA TYR A 276 6.25 9.08 -15.81
C TYR A 276 5.31 7.90 -15.56
N ILE A 277 5.83 6.76 -15.11
CA ILE A 277 4.99 5.60 -14.79
C ILE A 277 4.04 5.91 -13.65
N HIS A 278 4.51 6.59 -12.60
CA HIS A 278 3.65 7.02 -11.49
C HIS A 278 2.54 7.99 -11.94
N MET A 279 2.84 8.94 -12.84
CA MET A 279 1.85 9.85 -13.43
C MET A 279 0.84 9.11 -14.32
N ILE A 280 1.29 8.15 -15.15
CA ILE A 280 0.40 7.32 -15.96
C ILE A 280 -0.52 6.48 -15.08
N SER A 281 0.01 5.83 -14.04
CA SER A 281 -0.79 5.08 -13.07
C SER A 281 -1.84 5.96 -12.38
N LEU A 282 -1.47 7.18 -11.98
CA LEU A 282 -2.39 8.14 -11.37
C LEU A 282 -3.51 8.52 -12.34
N ALA A 283 -3.18 8.81 -13.60
CA ALA A 283 -4.16 9.13 -14.64
C ALA A 283 -5.11 7.96 -14.91
N LEU A 284 -4.59 6.73 -15.01
CA LEU A 284 -5.41 5.52 -15.16
C LEU A 284 -6.37 5.33 -13.98
N CYS A 285 -5.86 5.48 -12.75
CA CYS A 285 -6.69 5.42 -11.55
C CYS A 285 -7.77 6.51 -11.51
N PHE A 286 -7.46 7.73 -11.95
CA PHE A 286 -8.44 8.82 -12.05
C PHE A 286 -9.57 8.47 -13.04
N VAL A 287 -9.24 7.90 -14.21
CA VAL A 287 -10.25 7.46 -15.18
C VAL A 287 -11.08 6.31 -14.62
N LEU A 288 -10.43 5.31 -14.02
CA LEU A 288 -11.13 4.14 -13.46
C LEU A 288 -12.10 4.58 -12.36
N MET A 289 -11.66 5.40 -11.39
CA MET A 289 -12.49 5.89 -10.29
C MET A 289 -13.48 7.02 -10.68
N PHE A 290 -13.91 7.07 -11.95
CA PHE A 290 -14.94 7.99 -12.43
C PHE A 290 -14.64 9.47 -12.13
N GLY A 291 -13.38 9.88 -12.32
CA GLY A 291 -12.94 11.24 -12.08
C GLY A 291 -13.00 11.62 -10.60
N ASN A 292 -12.54 10.73 -9.71
CA ASN A 292 -12.35 11.07 -8.31
C ASN A 292 -11.32 12.21 -8.18
N SER A 293 -11.83 13.37 -7.82
CA SER A 293 -11.08 14.62 -7.78
C SER A 293 -10.10 14.69 -6.62
N MET A 294 -10.32 13.92 -5.54
CA MET A 294 -9.38 13.80 -4.42
C MET A 294 -8.01 13.29 -4.89
N LEU A 295 -7.98 12.42 -5.92
CA LEU A 295 -6.71 11.90 -6.41
C LEU A 295 -5.85 12.99 -7.03
N LEU A 296 -6.46 13.94 -7.74
CA LEU A 296 -5.77 14.99 -8.47
C LEU A 296 -5.35 16.15 -7.55
N THR A 297 -6.15 16.43 -6.51
CA THR A 297 -5.83 17.43 -5.49
C THR A 297 -4.88 16.93 -4.40
N SER A 298 -4.44 15.67 -4.49
CA SER A 298 -3.53 15.07 -3.52
C SER A 298 -2.12 15.69 -3.52
N TYR A 299 -1.45 15.62 -2.37
CA TYR A 299 -0.03 15.96 -2.25
C TYR A 299 0.86 15.10 -3.16
N TYR A 300 0.46 13.85 -3.40
CA TYR A 300 1.15 12.93 -4.30
C TYR A 300 1.14 13.41 -5.75
N ALA A 301 -0.02 13.78 -6.27
CA ALA A 301 -0.16 14.33 -7.62
C ALA A 301 0.67 15.61 -7.79
N SER A 302 0.57 16.53 -6.83
CA SER A 302 1.32 17.78 -6.82
C SER A 302 2.84 17.54 -6.78
N SER A 303 3.29 16.62 -5.93
CA SER A 303 4.71 16.24 -5.82
C SER A 303 5.26 15.66 -7.12
N LEU A 304 4.51 14.82 -7.82
CA LEU A 304 4.95 14.26 -9.10
C LEU A 304 5.17 15.34 -10.16
N VAL A 305 4.24 16.30 -10.27
CA VAL A 305 4.34 17.41 -11.23
C VAL A 305 5.55 18.29 -10.92
N ILE A 306 5.76 18.63 -9.65
CA ILE A 306 6.88 19.47 -9.22
C ILE A 306 8.22 18.76 -9.46
N ILE A 307 8.35 17.49 -9.10
CA ILE A 307 9.57 16.71 -9.38
C ILE A 307 9.81 16.63 -10.88
N TRP A 308 8.79 16.35 -11.68
CA TRP A 308 8.92 16.33 -13.13
C TRP A 308 9.44 17.68 -13.67
N GLY A 309 8.89 18.80 -13.20
CA GLY A 309 9.36 20.14 -13.52
C GLY A 309 10.84 20.36 -13.14
N ILE A 310 11.26 19.96 -11.93
CA ILE A 310 12.67 20.06 -11.49
C ILE A 310 13.59 19.25 -12.42
N LEU A 311 13.17 18.05 -12.83
CA LEU A 311 13.96 17.19 -13.71
C LEU A 311 14.13 17.80 -15.12
N GLU A 312 13.09 18.44 -15.67
CA GLU A 312 13.20 19.12 -16.96
C GLU A 312 14.01 20.42 -16.87
N MET A 313 14.00 21.09 -15.71
CA MET A 313 14.78 22.31 -15.48
C MET A 313 16.25 22.06 -15.11
N LYS A 314 16.69 20.79 -14.99
CA LYS A 314 18.09 20.42 -14.71
C LYS A 314 19.16 21.15 -15.55
N PRO A 315 19.05 21.28 -16.88
CA PRO A 315 20.08 21.97 -17.67
C PRO A 315 20.24 23.45 -17.30
N TYR A 316 19.20 24.08 -16.72
CA TYR A 316 19.30 25.44 -16.20
C TYR A 316 20.02 25.47 -14.85
N PHE A 317 19.71 24.53 -13.95
CA PHE A 317 20.42 24.41 -12.66
C PHE A 317 21.93 24.18 -12.83
N LEU A 318 22.34 23.43 -13.86
CA LEU A 318 23.76 23.21 -14.18
C LEU A 318 24.48 24.49 -14.64
N LYS A 319 23.75 25.53 -15.08
CA LYS A 319 24.34 26.82 -15.47
C LYS A 319 24.50 27.78 -14.30
N ILE A 320 23.88 27.49 -13.16
CA ILE A 320 23.96 28.34 -11.97
C ILE A 320 25.25 27.98 -11.22
N ASN A 321 26.16 28.94 -11.08
CA ASN A 321 27.44 28.73 -10.41
C ASN A 321 27.29 28.83 -8.89
N VAL A 322 26.68 27.82 -8.27
CA VAL A 322 26.49 27.71 -6.81
C VAL A 322 27.11 26.41 -6.27
N SER A 323 27.34 26.35 -4.96
CA SER A 323 27.82 25.13 -4.32
C SER A 323 26.83 23.96 -4.48
N GLU A 324 27.30 22.71 -4.52
CA GLU A 324 26.43 21.54 -4.68
C GLU A 324 25.46 21.42 -3.50
N LEU A 325 25.93 21.73 -2.29
CA LEU A 325 25.09 21.76 -1.09
C LEU A 325 23.94 22.76 -1.22
N SER A 326 24.23 23.96 -1.75
CA SER A 326 23.19 24.97 -2.00
C SER A 326 22.19 24.49 -3.03
N LEU A 327 22.62 23.79 -4.09
CA LEU A 327 21.70 23.18 -5.06
C LEU A 327 20.79 22.13 -4.43
N TRP A 328 21.33 21.30 -3.54
CA TRP A 328 20.53 20.29 -2.84
C TRP A 328 19.43 20.92 -2.00
N VAL A 329 19.78 21.96 -1.23
CA VAL A 329 18.82 22.70 -0.40
C VAL A 329 17.79 23.40 -1.27
N ILE A 330 18.21 24.06 -2.35
CA ILE A 330 17.29 24.76 -3.28
C ILE A 330 16.30 23.77 -3.90
N GLN A 331 16.77 22.62 -4.40
CA GLN A 331 15.90 21.60 -4.99
C GLN A 331 14.91 21.01 -3.97
N GLY A 332 15.38 20.73 -2.75
CA GLY A 332 14.53 20.23 -1.66
C GLY A 332 13.46 21.24 -1.24
N CYS A 333 13.85 22.50 -1.01
CA CYS A 333 12.92 23.57 -0.68
C CYS A 333 11.92 23.82 -1.81
N PHE A 334 12.38 23.90 -3.05
CA PHE A 334 11.50 24.10 -4.20
C PHE A 334 10.50 22.95 -4.36
N TRP A 335 10.92 21.70 -4.15
CA TRP A 335 10.02 20.56 -4.14
C TRP A 335 8.96 20.67 -3.03
N LEU A 336 9.37 20.95 -1.80
CA LEU A 336 8.46 21.03 -0.65
C LEU A 336 7.45 22.17 -0.79
N PHE A 337 7.93 23.40 -1.00
CA PHE A 337 7.07 24.57 -1.16
C PHE A 337 6.23 24.47 -2.43
N GLY A 338 6.82 24.03 -3.55
CA GLY A 338 6.10 23.82 -4.80
C GLY A 338 4.96 22.82 -4.66
N THR A 339 5.17 21.73 -3.92
CA THR A 339 4.12 20.72 -3.68
C THR A 339 2.97 21.29 -2.87
N VAL A 340 3.25 22.04 -1.80
CA VAL A 340 2.22 22.67 -0.95
C VAL A 340 1.44 23.73 -1.73
N VAL A 341 2.13 24.60 -2.47
CA VAL A 341 1.51 25.65 -3.28
C VAL A 341 0.65 25.06 -4.38
N LEU A 342 1.16 24.06 -5.12
CA LEU A 342 0.41 23.42 -6.19
C LEU A 342 -0.81 22.65 -5.67
N LYS A 343 -0.69 21.99 -4.51
CA LYS A 343 -1.81 21.33 -3.83
C LYS A 343 -2.89 22.34 -3.44
N TYR A 344 -2.50 23.49 -2.88
CA TYR A 344 -3.43 24.56 -2.53
C TYR A 344 -4.14 25.13 -3.77
N LEU A 345 -3.38 25.41 -4.84
CA LEU A 345 -3.95 25.93 -6.10
C LEU A 345 -4.92 24.94 -6.74
N THR A 346 -4.54 23.66 -6.85
CA THR A 346 -5.40 22.62 -7.41
C THR A 346 -6.66 22.43 -6.58
N SER A 347 -6.56 22.38 -5.24
CA SER A 347 -7.72 22.29 -4.34
C SER A 347 -8.68 23.48 -4.53
N LYS A 348 -8.14 24.70 -4.70
CA LYS A 348 -8.94 25.90 -4.96
C LYS A 348 -9.63 25.87 -6.32
N ILE A 349 -8.96 25.38 -7.37
CA ILE A 349 -9.52 25.27 -8.73
C ILE A 349 -10.68 24.27 -8.76
N PHE A 350 -10.54 23.13 -8.09
CA PHE A 350 -11.57 22.09 -8.07
C PHE A 350 -12.64 22.31 -6.99
N GLY A 351 -12.48 23.32 -6.12
CA GLY A 351 -13.47 23.67 -5.08
C GLY A 351 -13.63 22.60 -4.00
N ILE A 352 -12.57 21.83 -3.72
CA ILE A 352 -12.63 20.67 -2.80
C ILE A 352 -12.07 21.06 -1.44
N ALA A 353 -12.89 20.93 -0.40
CA ALA A 353 -12.50 21.15 1.00
C ALA A 353 -12.18 19.84 1.74
N ASP A 354 -12.39 18.67 1.12
CA ASP A 354 -12.44 17.37 1.80
C ASP A 354 -11.10 16.94 2.48
N ASP A 355 -9.96 17.48 2.05
CA ASP A 355 -8.64 17.19 2.66
C ASP A 355 -8.31 18.07 3.88
N ALA A 356 -9.23 18.95 4.31
CA ALA A 356 -9.03 19.80 5.48
C ALA A 356 -8.89 18.98 6.77
N HIS A 357 -9.56 17.83 6.88
CA HIS A 357 -9.58 17.02 8.10
C HIS A 357 -8.20 16.49 8.52
N ILE A 358 -7.35 16.06 7.56
CA ILE A 358 -5.98 15.57 7.89
C ILE A 358 -5.09 16.73 8.35
N GLY A 359 -5.19 17.88 7.68
CA GLY A 359 -4.45 19.08 8.07
C GLY A 359 -4.89 19.59 9.44
N ASN A 360 -6.19 19.62 9.69
CA ASN A 360 -6.78 20.00 10.97
C ASN A 360 -6.36 19.03 12.08
N LEU A 361 -6.33 17.73 11.81
CA LEU A 361 -5.87 16.70 12.76
C LEU A 361 -4.39 16.83 13.11
N LEU A 362 -3.53 17.09 12.12
CA LEU A 362 -2.12 17.37 12.40
C LEU A 362 -1.97 18.67 13.19
N THR A 363 -2.77 19.69 12.86
CA THR A 363 -2.74 20.97 13.56
C THR A 363 -3.25 20.84 14.99
N SER A 364 -4.27 20.04 15.26
CA SER A 364 -4.76 19.79 16.63
C SER A 364 -3.81 18.95 17.47
N LYS A 365 -3.00 18.11 16.83
CA LYS A 365 -1.96 17.31 17.53
C LYS A 365 -0.74 18.14 17.93
N PHE A 366 -0.25 18.99 17.02
CA PHE A 366 0.98 19.75 17.25
C PHE A 366 0.73 21.17 17.77
N PHE A 367 -0.48 21.70 17.60
CA PHE A 367 -0.91 23.02 18.04
C PHE A 367 -2.27 22.94 18.75
N SER A 368 -2.74 24.06 19.33
CA SER A 368 -3.97 24.09 20.13
C SER A 368 -5.28 24.18 19.32
N TYR A 369 -5.30 23.70 18.07
CA TYR A 369 -6.50 23.73 17.23
C TYR A 369 -7.52 22.66 17.65
N LYS A 370 -8.80 22.99 17.69
CA LYS A 370 -9.89 22.06 18.03
C LYS A 370 -11.12 22.37 17.17
N ASP A 371 -11.59 21.36 16.47
CA ASP A 371 -12.88 21.32 15.78
C ASP A 371 -13.62 20.03 16.19
N PHE A 372 -14.87 19.84 15.74
CA PHE A 372 -15.64 18.66 16.10
C PHE A 372 -14.96 17.35 15.63
N ASP A 373 -14.44 17.34 14.40
CA ASP A 373 -13.83 16.15 13.81
C ASP A 373 -12.53 15.77 14.52
N THR A 374 -11.67 16.74 14.84
CA THR A 374 -10.42 16.50 15.57
C THR A 374 -10.66 16.02 17.00
N LEU A 375 -11.71 16.51 17.66
CA LEU A 375 -12.13 15.98 18.96
C LEU A 375 -12.66 14.56 18.85
N LEU A 376 -13.42 14.23 17.79
CA LEU A 376 -13.88 12.88 17.54
C LEU A 376 -12.70 11.92 17.27
N TYR A 377 -11.76 12.31 16.41
CA TYR A 377 -10.60 11.49 16.08
C TYR A 377 -9.67 11.29 17.28
N THR A 378 -9.43 12.32 18.10
CA THR A 378 -8.54 12.20 19.28
C THR A 378 -9.10 11.32 20.40
N CYS A 379 -10.37 10.94 20.36
CA CYS A 379 -10.94 9.95 21.29
C CYS A 379 -10.55 8.50 20.96
N ALA A 380 -10.14 8.22 19.72
CA ALA A 380 -9.77 6.87 19.28
C ALA A 380 -8.26 6.66 19.45
N ALA A 381 -7.87 5.55 20.09
CA ALA A 381 -6.47 5.25 20.42
C ALA A 381 -5.58 5.14 19.18
N GLU A 382 -6.16 4.74 18.04
CA GLU A 382 -5.49 4.64 16.74
C GLU A 382 -4.99 5.98 16.22
N PHE A 383 -5.64 7.08 16.63
CA PHE A 383 -5.24 8.44 16.27
C PHE A 383 -4.52 9.14 17.42
N ASP A 384 -4.12 8.47 18.49
CA ASP A 384 -3.26 9.04 19.54
C ASP A 384 -1.76 8.87 19.18
N PHE A 385 -0.86 9.29 20.05
CA PHE A 385 0.56 8.96 19.93
C PHE A 385 0.81 7.47 20.13
N MET A 386 1.91 6.98 19.56
CA MET A 386 2.31 5.59 19.69
C MET A 386 2.43 5.18 21.16
N GLU A 387 1.81 4.07 21.51
CA GLU A 387 1.87 3.50 22.85
C GLU A 387 3.33 3.18 23.24
N LYS A 388 3.70 3.48 24.48
CA LYS A 388 5.06 3.22 25.00
C LYS A 388 5.43 1.73 25.01
N GLU A 389 4.44 0.84 25.00
CA GLU A 389 4.64 -0.60 24.91
C GLU A 389 5.15 -1.06 23.54
N THR A 390 4.76 -0.39 22.46
CA THR A 390 5.09 -0.82 21.09
C THR A 390 6.61 -0.85 20.84
N PRO A 391 7.41 0.20 21.17
CA PRO A 391 8.87 0.14 21.08
C PRO A 391 9.49 -0.95 21.98
N LEU A 392 8.89 -1.24 23.14
CA LEU A 392 9.36 -2.29 24.04
C LEU A 392 9.19 -3.67 23.41
N ARG A 393 8.04 -3.93 22.76
CA ARG A 393 7.78 -5.18 22.02
C ARG A 393 8.79 -5.38 20.90
N TYR A 394 9.07 -4.34 20.11
CA TYR A 394 10.10 -4.41 19.04
C TYR A 394 11.52 -4.60 19.57
N THR A 395 11.80 -4.15 20.78
CA THR A 395 13.11 -4.37 21.42
C THR A 395 13.24 -5.82 21.89
N LYS A 396 12.16 -6.42 22.43
CA LYS A 396 12.13 -7.83 22.83
C LYS A 396 12.37 -8.79 21.67
N THR A 397 11.85 -8.48 20.48
CA THR A 397 12.08 -9.28 19.26
C THR A 397 13.42 -8.96 18.58
N LEU A 398 14.26 -8.10 19.17
CA LEU A 398 15.50 -7.57 18.61
C LEU A 398 15.36 -6.83 17.27
N LEU A 399 14.13 -6.61 16.80
CA LEU A 399 13.86 -5.94 15.53
C LEU A 399 14.34 -4.49 15.56
N LEU A 400 13.96 -3.73 16.59
CA LEU A 400 14.32 -2.31 16.71
C LEU A 400 15.85 -2.12 16.84
N PRO A 401 16.57 -2.84 17.73
CA PRO A 401 18.03 -2.77 17.78
C PRO A 401 18.72 -3.08 16.45
N VAL A 402 18.30 -4.13 15.74
CA VAL A 402 18.90 -4.50 14.46
C VAL A 402 18.65 -3.42 13.40
N VAL A 403 17.43 -2.89 13.32
CA VAL A 403 17.08 -1.81 12.39
C VAL A 403 17.88 -0.54 12.69
N LEU A 404 18.07 -0.19 13.97
CA LEU A 404 18.88 0.97 14.37
C LEU A 404 20.35 0.82 13.96
N VAL A 405 20.96 -0.35 14.15
CA VAL A 405 22.34 -0.61 13.73
C VAL A 405 22.48 -0.49 12.21
N VAL A 406 21.54 -1.07 11.46
CA VAL A 406 21.53 -0.97 9.99
C VAL A 406 21.33 0.48 9.54
N PHE A 407 20.42 1.22 10.17
CA PHE A 407 20.17 2.62 9.89
C PHE A 407 21.42 3.49 10.13
N ILE A 408 22.08 3.32 11.28
CA ILE A 408 23.34 4.02 11.61
C ILE A 408 24.42 3.72 10.58
N ALA A 409 24.56 2.45 10.16
CA ALA A 409 25.54 2.07 9.15
C ALA A 409 25.27 2.73 7.78
N ILE A 410 24.00 2.81 7.37
CA ILE A 410 23.58 3.48 6.13
C ILE A 410 23.85 4.99 6.22
N VAL A 411 23.43 5.64 7.31
CA VAL A 411 23.64 7.08 7.53
C VAL A 411 25.13 7.42 7.55
N LYS A 412 25.96 6.63 8.26
CA LYS A 412 27.41 6.81 8.28
C LYS A 412 28.02 6.74 6.88
N LYS A 413 27.57 5.78 6.06
CA LYS A 413 28.02 5.65 4.67
C LYS A 413 27.60 6.87 3.84
N ILE A 414 26.34 7.29 3.93
CA ILE A 414 25.83 8.45 3.18
C ILE A 414 26.59 9.72 3.56
N ILE A 415 26.81 9.96 4.86
CA ILE A 415 27.57 11.14 5.33
C ILE A 415 29.01 11.10 4.81
N SER A 416 29.67 9.93 4.85
CA SER A 416 31.02 9.77 4.31
C SER A 416 31.07 10.08 2.80
N ASP A 417 30.10 9.58 2.04
CA ASP A 417 30.02 9.80 0.59
C ASP A 417 29.73 11.28 0.28
N MET A 418 28.82 11.92 1.02
CA MET A 418 28.55 13.36 0.91
C MET A 418 29.78 14.21 1.23
N TRP A 419 30.51 13.87 2.29
CA TRP A 419 31.75 14.58 2.66
C TRP A 419 32.82 14.44 1.57
N GLY A 420 32.91 13.27 0.93
CA GLY A 420 33.80 13.03 -0.21
C GLY A 420 33.46 13.89 -1.44
N VAL A 421 32.18 14.14 -1.71
CA VAL A 421 31.74 15.04 -2.80
C VAL A 421 32.07 16.49 -2.48
N LEU A 422 31.77 16.94 -1.25
CA LEU A 422 32.03 18.31 -0.80
C LEU A 422 33.53 18.64 -0.78
N THR A 423 34.36 17.71 -0.30
CA THR A 423 35.83 17.89 -0.29
C THR A 423 36.41 17.92 -1.70
N LYS A 424 35.95 17.08 -2.63
CA LYS A 424 36.36 17.16 -4.04
C LYS A 424 35.97 18.49 -4.69
N GLN A 425 34.78 19.00 -4.39
CA GLN A 425 34.34 20.31 -4.86
C GLN A 425 35.25 21.42 -4.33
N GLN A 426 35.60 21.38 -3.04
CA GLN A 426 36.46 22.37 -2.41
C GLN A 426 37.91 22.32 -2.94
N ILE A 427 38.42 21.13 -3.28
CA ILE A 427 39.71 20.97 -3.97
C ILE A 427 39.64 21.53 -5.39
N HIS A 428 38.56 21.31 -6.14
CA HIS A 428 38.39 21.83 -7.49
C HIS A 428 38.25 23.37 -7.51
N ILE A 429 37.54 23.94 -6.53
CA ILE A 429 37.44 25.40 -6.36
C ILE A 429 38.81 25.99 -5.99
N ARG A 430 39.53 25.39 -5.03
CA ARG A 430 40.90 25.83 -4.68
C ARG A 430 41.85 25.73 -5.86
N LYS A 431 41.79 24.66 -6.65
CA LYS A 431 42.63 24.49 -7.84
C LYS A 431 42.31 25.49 -8.94
N HIS A 432 41.02 25.78 -9.18
CA HIS A 432 40.61 26.82 -10.11
C HIS A 432 41.03 28.23 -9.65
N GLN A 433 40.97 28.51 -8.34
CA GLN A 433 41.50 29.77 -7.78
C GLN A 433 43.03 29.85 -7.90
N PHE A 434 43.74 28.73 -7.71
CA PHE A 434 45.20 28.66 -7.86
C PHE A 434 45.66 28.80 -9.32
N ASP A 435 44.92 28.20 -10.27
CA ASP A 435 45.22 28.24 -11.71
C ASP A 435 44.80 29.59 -12.36
N HIS A 436 43.97 30.40 -11.71
CA HIS A 436 43.49 31.70 -12.23
C HIS A 436 43.92 32.92 -11.41
N GLY A 437 44.88 32.74 -10.49
CA GLY A 437 45.67 33.82 -9.89
C GLY A 437 44.88 35.00 -9.35
N GLU A 438 44.47 34.91 -8.07
CA GLU A 438 44.68 36.04 -7.16
C GLU A 438 46.05 35.92 -6.51
#